data_AF-A0A1X0NDN1-F1
#
_entry.id   AF-A0A1X0NDN1-F1
#
_cell.length_a   1.000
_cell.length_b   1.000
_cell.length_c   1.000
_cell.angle_alpha   90.00
_cell.angle_beta   90.00
_cell.angle_gamma   90.00
#
_symmetry.space_group_name_H-M   'P 1'
#
loop_
_entity.id
_entity.type
_entity.pdbx_description
1 polymer ?
#
loop_
_entity_poly.entity_id
_entity_poly.type
_entity_poly.pdbx_seq_one_letter_code
_entity_poly.pdbx_strand_id
1 'polypeptide(L)'
;MTTMFVQLRRLVYLLVLLQCCMCVTHAEEDAVQKKAEQFLEKWVSEWEEPLVEGKGYKEVWNATVESCITNAKAARKVADRVDNLRKYIVEQRLRRDKGLWSEGAVRDKFVKLVKEAAEEVEKDLNVLQDAGVRVEEARYLVRMGGDAIDKMKVVWENRNNSRKQHTEVLKGVDEEKRSVAQGALIKRSKRVYDDMNQTYHELLVIKRRSIACAKELSNGVIVTKNKIYTAGKLMEEEKGRIPDEKMGYGVAVKKFAEAVKKSLGEELVRVTYFNNKTKADGEMFVVGRTSASAFAGAVKHHETKRTAANKTKLEAEVAAAREKARENMVRKKEEEEQEVRSLHEEKQRERERKKAEEEEKRRKEQERKDAEERRKEQERKKAEEEVKRAKEAARKAKEEQAKQELEKKAKEEMEKKKKKKDGSSSPALMHSPLLLLLVLMCVLGCTLVC
;
A
#
# COMPACT_ATOMS: atom_id res chain seq x y z
N MET A 1 57.22 -9.88 -42.42
CA MET A 1 56.99 -9.02 -41.24
C MET A 1 55.78 -8.07 -41.38
N THR A 2 55.51 -7.52 -42.56
CA THR A 2 54.35 -6.62 -42.78
C THR A 2 52.99 -7.29 -42.61
N THR A 3 52.86 -8.59 -42.92
CA THR A 3 51.61 -9.37 -42.77
C THR A 3 51.17 -9.55 -41.31
N MET A 4 52.10 -9.74 -40.37
CA MET A 4 51.79 -9.78 -38.93
C MET A 4 51.30 -8.42 -38.40
N PHE A 5 51.87 -7.32 -38.92
CA PHE A 5 51.46 -5.98 -38.51
C PHE A 5 50.03 -5.65 -38.94
N VAL A 6 49.63 -6.13 -40.12
CA VAL A 6 48.24 -6.00 -40.61
C VAL A 6 47.28 -6.83 -39.75
N GLN A 7 47.68 -8.03 -39.31
CA GLN A 7 46.88 -8.88 -38.42
C GLN A 7 46.70 -8.26 -37.02
N LEU A 8 47.77 -7.73 -36.42
CA LEU A 8 47.72 -7.03 -35.14
C LEU A 8 46.82 -5.79 -35.19
N ARG A 9 46.91 -4.98 -36.26
CA ARG A 9 46.02 -3.82 -36.45
C ARG A 9 44.54 -4.25 -36.53
N ARG A 10 44.23 -5.33 -37.24
CA ARG A 10 42.86 -5.86 -37.33
C ARG A 10 42.31 -6.29 -35.96
N LEU A 11 43.11 -6.95 -35.12
CA LEU A 11 42.71 -7.32 -33.76
C LEU A 11 42.44 -6.11 -32.88
N VAL A 12 43.29 -5.08 -32.95
CA VAL A 12 43.09 -3.83 -32.17
C VAL A 12 41.79 -3.14 -32.59
N TYR A 13 41.49 -3.03 -33.88
CA TYR A 13 40.21 -2.46 -34.33
C TYR A 13 39.00 -3.26 -33.83
N LEU A 14 39.10 -4.58 -33.80
CA LEU A 14 38.02 -5.46 -33.35
C LEU A 14 37.81 -5.34 -31.83
N LEU A 15 38.88 -5.26 -31.04
CA LEU A 15 38.81 -5.01 -29.60
C LEU A 15 38.22 -3.63 -29.28
N VAL A 16 38.64 -2.58 -30.01
CA VAL A 16 38.06 -1.23 -29.84
C VAL A 16 36.59 -1.23 -30.21
N LEU A 17 36.19 -1.92 -31.28
CA LEU A 17 34.79 -2.03 -31.69
C LEU A 17 33.96 -2.78 -30.65
N LEU A 18 34.47 -3.90 -30.10
CA LEU A 18 33.83 -4.61 -28.99
C LEU A 18 33.69 -3.74 -27.74
N GLN A 19 34.74 -2.99 -27.38
CA GLN A 19 34.69 -2.05 -26.26
C GLN A 19 33.65 -0.95 -26.51
N CYS A 20 33.59 -0.37 -27.71
CA CYS A 20 32.56 0.59 -28.08
C CYS A 20 31.15 -0.02 -27.99
N CYS A 21 30.93 -1.24 -28.49
CA CYS A 21 29.65 -1.93 -28.37
C CYS A 21 29.26 -2.14 -26.91
N MET A 22 30.18 -2.62 -26.08
CA MET A 22 29.97 -2.78 -24.64
C MET A 22 29.67 -1.44 -23.94
N CYS A 23 30.36 -0.36 -24.29
CA CYS A 23 30.08 0.96 -23.72
C CYS A 23 28.69 1.47 -24.13
N VAL A 24 28.28 1.25 -25.38
CA VAL A 24 26.94 1.64 -25.87
C VAL A 24 25.85 0.86 -25.15
N THR A 25 25.99 -0.46 -24.97
CA THR A 25 25.00 -1.26 -24.25
C THR A 25 24.89 -0.84 -22.78
N HIS A 26 26.02 -0.56 -22.11
CA HIS A 26 25.99 -0.07 -20.72
C HIS A 26 25.33 1.31 -20.62
N ALA A 27 25.63 2.22 -21.55
CA ALA A 27 25.00 3.54 -21.56
C ALA A 27 23.48 3.46 -21.81
N GLU A 28 23.03 2.53 -22.65
CA GLU A 28 21.60 2.27 -22.89
C GLU A 28 20.90 1.69 -21.65
N GLU A 29 21.52 0.73 -20.95
CA GLU A 29 21.00 0.17 -19.70
C GLU A 29 20.85 1.25 -18.61
N ASP A 30 21.86 2.10 -18.42
CA ASP A 30 21.82 3.20 -17.44
C ASP A 30 20.70 4.20 -17.77
N ALA A 31 20.51 4.52 -19.06
CA ALA A 31 19.45 5.41 -19.51
C ALA A 31 18.06 4.79 -19.26
N VAL A 32 17.89 3.49 -19.49
CA VAL A 32 16.66 2.75 -19.23
C VAL A 32 16.33 2.71 -17.73
N GLN A 33 17.34 2.45 -16.88
CA GLN A 33 17.18 2.46 -15.42
C GLN A 33 16.77 3.85 -14.92
N LYS A 34 17.47 4.90 -15.34
CA LYS A 34 17.16 6.30 -14.96
C LYS A 34 15.75 6.71 -15.39
N LYS A 35 15.32 6.29 -16.58
CA LYS A 35 13.95 6.52 -17.05
C LYS A 35 12.92 5.79 -16.20
N ALA A 36 13.24 4.58 -15.74
CA ALA A 36 12.37 3.81 -14.84
C ALA A 36 12.26 4.44 -13.45
N GLU A 37 13.37 4.95 -12.89
CA GLU A 37 13.36 5.73 -11.64
C GLU A 37 12.46 6.96 -11.76
N GLN A 38 12.72 7.82 -12.75
CA GLN A 38 11.93 9.04 -12.97
C GLN A 38 10.44 8.73 -13.19
N PHE A 39 10.13 7.65 -13.90
CA PHE A 39 8.75 7.20 -14.06
C PHE A 39 8.14 6.81 -12.71
N LEU A 40 8.82 5.99 -11.91
CA LEU A 40 8.28 5.53 -10.62
C LEU A 40 8.17 6.65 -9.59
N GLU A 41 9.09 7.62 -9.58
CA GLU A 41 9.00 8.80 -8.72
C GLU A 41 7.77 9.63 -9.07
N LYS A 42 7.61 9.94 -10.36
CA LYS A 42 6.43 10.66 -10.87
C LYS A 42 5.14 9.88 -10.63
N TRP A 43 5.19 8.56 -10.82
CA TRP A 43 4.04 7.69 -10.55
C TRP A 43 3.70 7.72 -9.06
N VAL A 44 4.66 7.63 -8.16
CA VAL A 44 4.38 7.68 -6.72
C VAL A 44 3.78 9.03 -6.32
N SER A 45 4.33 10.15 -6.78
CA SER A 45 3.84 11.48 -6.42
C SER A 45 2.43 11.78 -6.95
N GLU A 46 2.13 11.39 -8.18
CA GLU A 46 0.80 11.58 -8.77
C GLU A 46 -0.30 10.75 -8.08
N TRP A 47 0.05 9.65 -7.42
CA TRP A 47 -0.93 8.76 -6.78
C TRP A 47 -1.19 9.07 -5.31
N GLU A 48 -0.27 9.79 -4.69
CA GLU A 48 -0.39 10.19 -3.30
C GLU A 48 -1.59 11.11 -3.07
N GLU A 49 -1.87 12.03 -3.98
CA GLU A 49 -3.02 12.94 -3.84
C GLU A 49 -4.39 12.20 -3.93
N PRO A 50 -4.69 11.38 -4.96
CA PRO A 50 -5.92 10.59 -4.99
C PRO A 50 -6.04 9.63 -3.79
N LEU A 51 -4.91 9.16 -3.25
CA LEU A 51 -4.89 8.28 -2.09
C LEU A 51 -5.29 9.04 -0.82
N VAL A 52 -4.77 10.25 -0.62
CA VAL A 52 -5.20 11.16 0.46
C VAL A 52 -6.69 11.47 0.32
N GLU A 53 -7.14 11.81 -0.88
CA GLU A 53 -8.55 12.10 -1.17
C GLU A 53 -9.45 10.90 -0.82
N GLY A 54 -9.08 9.70 -1.27
CA GLY A 54 -9.80 8.47 -0.97
C GLY A 54 -9.83 8.11 0.52
N LYS A 55 -8.71 8.26 1.23
CA LYS A 55 -8.63 8.01 2.68
C LYS A 55 -9.50 9.00 3.47
N GLY A 56 -9.50 10.28 3.10
CA GLY A 56 -10.35 11.28 3.72
C GLY A 56 -11.85 10.98 3.54
N TYR A 57 -12.28 10.58 2.34
CA TYR A 57 -13.65 10.13 2.11
C TYR A 57 -14.01 8.88 2.92
N LYS A 58 -13.12 7.89 2.96
CA LYS A 58 -13.36 6.63 3.69
C LYS A 58 -13.69 6.88 5.17
N GLU A 59 -12.96 7.78 5.85
CA GLU A 59 -13.16 8.08 7.28
C GLU A 59 -14.55 8.67 7.54
N VAL A 60 -14.90 9.77 6.86
CA VAL A 60 -16.20 10.44 7.03
C VAL A 60 -17.35 9.53 6.62
N TRP A 61 -17.18 8.81 5.51
CA TRP A 61 -18.26 8.01 4.93
C TRP A 61 -18.61 6.79 5.77
N ASN A 62 -17.64 6.15 6.41
CA ASN A 62 -17.90 5.10 7.39
C ASN A 62 -18.74 5.63 8.56
N ALA A 63 -18.36 6.79 9.13
CA ALA A 63 -19.11 7.40 10.23
C ALA A 63 -20.56 7.75 9.84
N THR A 64 -20.76 8.28 8.63
CA THR A 64 -22.11 8.58 8.11
C THR A 64 -22.94 7.32 7.91
N VAL A 65 -22.34 6.23 7.39
CA VAL A 65 -23.06 4.96 7.20
C VAL A 65 -23.48 4.35 8.55
N GLU A 66 -22.61 4.34 9.56
CA GLU A 66 -22.95 3.84 10.89
C GLU A 66 -24.05 4.68 11.57
N SER A 67 -24.00 6.00 11.40
CA SER A 67 -25.07 6.91 11.84
C SER A 67 -26.38 6.64 11.10
N CYS A 68 -26.33 6.38 9.79
CA CYS A 68 -27.49 6.00 8.98
C CYS A 68 -28.12 4.69 9.49
N ILE A 69 -27.31 3.66 9.78
CA ILE A 69 -27.78 2.37 10.30
C ILE A 69 -28.45 2.53 11.67
N THR A 70 -27.86 3.34 12.55
CA THR A 70 -28.41 3.61 13.88
C THR A 70 -29.76 4.30 13.79
N ASN A 71 -29.86 5.33 12.95
CA ASN A 71 -31.12 6.04 12.71
C ASN A 71 -32.17 5.17 12.00
N ALA A 72 -31.75 4.24 11.15
CA ALA A 72 -32.65 3.26 10.56
C ALA A 72 -33.27 2.33 11.60
N LYS A 73 -32.49 1.83 12.55
CA LYS A 73 -33.02 1.04 13.67
C LYS A 73 -34.01 1.85 14.51
N ALA A 74 -33.72 3.12 14.79
CA ALA A 74 -34.62 4.00 15.52
C ALA A 74 -35.94 4.25 14.75
N ALA A 75 -35.85 4.56 13.46
CA ALA A 75 -37.01 4.75 12.58
C ALA A 75 -37.88 3.50 12.48
N ARG A 76 -37.30 2.29 12.44
CA ARG A 76 -38.06 1.02 12.47
C ARG A 76 -38.84 0.86 13.78
N LYS A 77 -38.23 1.15 14.93
CA LYS A 77 -38.94 1.10 16.22
C LYS A 77 -40.15 2.05 16.27
N VAL A 78 -40.00 3.26 15.71
CA VAL A 78 -41.10 4.21 15.52
C VAL A 78 -42.17 3.59 14.62
N ALA A 79 -41.77 3.02 13.49
CA ALA A 79 -42.69 2.38 12.54
C ALA A 79 -43.55 1.29 13.17
N ASP A 80 -42.95 0.44 14.01
CA ASP A 80 -43.64 -0.64 14.69
C ASP A 80 -44.65 -0.12 15.72
N ARG A 81 -44.26 0.89 16.53
CA ARG A 81 -45.18 1.55 17.49
C ARG A 81 -46.39 2.16 16.78
N VAL A 82 -46.14 2.92 15.73
CA VAL A 82 -47.20 3.58 14.94
C VAL A 82 -48.10 2.56 14.25
N ASP A 83 -47.55 1.45 13.74
CA ASP A 83 -48.34 0.39 13.12
C ASP A 83 -49.26 -0.29 14.13
N ASN A 84 -48.77 -0.55 15.35
CA ASN A 84 -49.55 -1.11 16.44
C ASN A 84 -50.69 -0.17 16.86
N LEU A 85 -50.40 1.12 16.99
CA LEU A 85 -51.41 2.15 17.28
C LEU A 85 -52.48 2.19 16.18
N ARG A 86 -52.08 2.22 14.90
CA ARG A 86 -53.00 2.19 13.76
C ARG A 86 -53.90 0.96 13.78
N LYS A 87 -53.32 -0.24 13.96
CA LYS A 87 -54.07 -1.51 14.04
C LYS A 87 -55.07 -1.47 15.17
N TYR A 88 -54.67 -0.96 16.34
CA TYR A 88 -55.57 -0.81 17.49
C TYR A 88 -56.74 0.13 17.16
N ILE A 89 -56.51 1.29 16.55
CA ILE A 89 -57.59 2.21 16.14
C ILE A 89 -58.57 1.54 15.18
N VAL A 90 -58.06 0.82 14.19
CA VAL A 90 -58.90 0.08 13.21
C VAL A 90 -59.71 -1.02 13.90
N GLU A 91 -59.10 -1.79 14.80
CA GLU A 91 -59.79 -2.83 15.55
C GLU A 91 -60.91 -2.25 16.43
N GLN A 92 -60.65 -1.15 17.13
CA GLN A 92 -61.68 -0.49 17.93
C GLN A 92 -62.84 -0.02 17.07
N ARG A 93 -62.56 0.57 15.90
CA ARG A 93 -63.59 0.96 14.93
C ARG A 93 -64.44 -0.23 14.52
N LEU A 94 -63.83 -1.37 14.19
CA LEU A 94 -64.54 -2.59 13.82
C LEU A 94 -65.39 -3.17 14.96
N ARG A 95 -64.88 -3.17 16.20
CA ARG A 95 -65.66 -3.60 17.38
C ARG A 95 -66.88 -2.72 17.59
N ARG A 96 -66.73 -1.41 17.37
CA ARG A 96 -67.85 -0.46 17.44
C ARG A 96 -68.92 -0.75 16.42
N ASP A 97 -68.51 -0.91 15.16
CA ASP A 97 -69.45 -1.06 14.05
C ASP A 97 -70.27 -2.36 14.18
N LYS A 98 -69.82 -3.29 15.05
CA LYS A 98 -70.51 -4.52 15.45
C LYS A 98 -71.33 -4.40 16.76
N GLY A 99 -71.38 -3.24 17.40
CA GLY A 99 -72.06 -3.06 18.69
C GLY A 99 -71.34 -3.68 19.89
N LEU A 100 -70.09 -4.14 19.74
CA LEU A 100 -69.32 -4.81 20.80
C LEU A 100 -68.53 -3.83 21.69
N TRP A 101 -68.91 -2.54 21.69
CA TRP A 101 -68.18 -1.50 22.41
C TRP A 101 -68.75 -1.33 23.82
N SER A 102 -68.09 -1.93 24.81
CA SER A 102 -68.38 -1.63 26.22
C SER A 102 -67.92 -0.21 26.55
N GLU A 103 -68.86 0.68 26.91
CA GLU A 103 -68.67 2.15 26.92
C GLU A 103 -67.57 2.69 27.85
N GLY A 104 -67.12 1.94 28.86
CA GLY A 104 -66.11 2.39 29.83
C GLY A 104 -64.67 1.97 29.50
N ALA A 105 -64.30 0.73 29.83
CA ALA A 105 -62.90 0.29 29.87
C ALA A 105 -62.17 0.36 28.51
N VAL A 106 -62.87 0.06 27.41
CA VAL A 106 -62.30 0.12 26.06
C VAL A 106 -62.02 1.57 25.64
N ARG A 107 -62.94 2.47 26.00
CA ARG A 107 -62.84 3.91 25.73
C ARG A 107 -61.68 4.52 26.50
N ASP A 108 -61.55 4.22 27.80
CA ASP A 108 -60.47 4.75 28.64
C ASP A 108 -59.09 4.29 28.14
N LYS A 109 -58.97 3.01 27.78
CA LYS A 109 -57.75 2.47 27.18
C LYS A 109 -57.41 3.13 25.85
N PHE A 110 -58.40 3.40 25.01
CA PHE A 110 -58.21 4.10 23.73
C PHE A 110 -57.75 5.54 23.94
N VAL A 111 -58.39 6.29 24.83
CA VAL A 111 -57.97 7.67 25.15
C VAL A 111 -56.55 7.70 25.71
N LYS A 112 -56.19 6.76 26.59
CA LYS A 112 -54.83 6.65 27.14
C LYS A 112 -53.80 6.46 26.02
N LEU A 113 -54.05 5.55 25.09
CA LEU A 113 -53.16 5.30 23.95
C LEU A 113 -53.04 6.51 23.02
N VAL A 114 -54.11 7.27 22.79
CA VAL A 114 -54.06 8.50 21.98
C VAL A 114 -53.26 9.60 22.68
N LYS A 115 -53.36 9.73 24.01
CA LYS A 115 -52.54 10.67 24.78
C LYS A 115 -51.06 10.31 24.72
N GLU A 116 -50.72 9.04 24.98
CA GLU A 116 -49.35 8.52 24.86
C GLU A 116 -48.81 8.77 23.44
N ALA A 117 -49.59 8.46 22.41
CA ALA A 117 -49.22 8.72 21.02
C ALA A 117 -49.01 10.22 20.73
N ALA A 118 -49.85 11.11 21.28
CA ALA A 118 -49.71 12.56 21.09
C ALA A 118 -48.47 13.15 21.81
N GLU A 119 -47.98 12.48 22.85
CA GLU A 119 -46.74 12.85 23.54
C GLU A 119 -45.49 12.30 22.83
N GLU A 120 -45.59 11.11 22.24
CA GLU A 120 -44.48 10.47 21.53
C GLU A 120 -44.32 10.97 20.08
N VAL A 121 -45.40 11.38 19.41
CA VAL A 121 -45.38 11.69 17.97
C VAL A 121 -44.36 12.77 17.60
N GLU A 122 -44.17 13.79 18.44
CA GLU A 122 -43.17 14.83 18.18
C GLU A 122 -41.74 14.27 18.27
N LYS A 123 -41.46 13.41 19.26
CA LYS A 123 -40.17 12.72 19.40
C LYS A 123 -39.92 11.81 18.21
N ASP A 124 -40.94 11.07 17.80
CA ASP A 124 -40.90 10.15 16.67
C ASP A 124 -40.68 10.86 15.34
N LEU A 125 -41.35 12.00 15.12
CA LEU A 125 -41.15 12.83 13.95
C LEU A 125 -39.75 13.44 13.91
N ASN A 126 -39.18 13.84 15.05
CA ASN A 126 -37.80 14.31 15.13
C ASN A 126 -36.80 13.20 14.75
N VAL A 127 -37.00 11.98 15.25
CA VAL A 127 -36.19 10.80 14.87
C VAL A 127 -36.28 10.55 13.36
N LEU A 128 -37.47 10.63 12.77
CA LEU A 128 -37.67 10.44 11.33
C LEU A 128 -37.07 11.58 10.50
N GLN A 129 -37.07 12.81 11.01
CA GLN A 129 -36.45 13.96 10.36
C GLN A 129 -34.93 13.84 10.37
N ASP A 130 -34.33 13.45 11.50
CA ASP A 130 -32.90 13.21 11.63
C ASP A 130 -32.46 12.05 10.74
N ALA A 131 -33.25 10.96 10.68
CA ALA A 131 -33.05 9.88 9.73
C ALA A 131 -33.07 10.38 8.27
N GLY A 132 -34.03 11.26 7.93
CA GLY A 132 -34.10 11.91 6.62
C GLY A 132 -32.86 12.73 6.29
N VAL A 133 -32.33 13.49 7.25
CA VAL A 133 -31.07 14.23 7.10
C VAL A 133 -29.91 13.29 6.81
N ARG A 134 -29.77 12.17 7.53
CA ARG A 134 -28.68 11.20 7.31
C ARG A 134 -28.75 10.53 5.95
N VAL A 135 -29.96 10.28 5.41
CA VAL A 135 -30.13 9.79 4.04
C VAL A 135 -29.53 10.78 3.03
N GLU A 136 -29.77 12.08 3.23
CA GLU A 136 -29.26 13.11 2.33
C GLU A 136 -27.75 13.27 2.41
N GLU A 137 -27.17 13.22 3.62
CA GLU A 137 -25.72 13.19 3.82
C GLU A 137 -25.09 11.98 3.13
N ALA A 138 -25.67 10.79 3.31
CA ALA A 138 -25.20 9.57 2.66
C ALA A 138 -25.26 9.65 1.13
N ARG A 139 -26.34 10.21 0.55
CA ARG A 139 -26.45 10.47 -0.90
C ARG A 139 -25.45 11.52 -1.37
N TYR A 140 -25.19 12.53 -0.55
CA TYR A 140 -24.23 13.58 -0.89
C TYR A 140 -22.81 13.02 -0.95
N LEU A 141 -22.41 12.18 0.00
CA LEU A 141 -21.12 11.49 -0.02
C LEU A 141 -20.98 10.52 -1.19
N VAL A 142 -22.04 9.83 -1.59
CA VAL A 142 -22.02 8.99 -2.80
C VAL A 142 -21.67 9.80 -4.04
N ARG A 143 -22.18 11.04 -4.14
CA ARG A 143 -21.88 11.94 -5.26
C ARG A 143 -20.44 12.46 -5.16
N MET A 144 -20.07 13.06 -4.03
CA MET A 144 -18.73 13.62 -3.83
C MET A 144 -17.60 12.58 -3.92
N GLY A 145 -17.80 11.41 -3.31
CA GLY A 145 -16.85 10.30 -3.37
C GLY A 145 -16.80 9.60 -4.72
N GLY A 146 -17.79 9.84 -5.61
CA GLY A 146 -17.80 9.31 -6.97
C GLY A 146 -16.58 9.77 -7.76
N ASP A 147 -16.31 11.08 -7.74
CA ASP A 147 -15.16 11.67 -8.45
C ASP A 147 -13.82 11.09 -7.95
N ALA A 148 -13.68 10.89 -6.64
CA ALA A 148 -12.49 10.28 -6.07
C ALA A 148 -12.30 8.83 -6.52
N ILE A 149 -13.37 8.03 -6.49
CA ILE A 149 -13.35 6.65 -6.98
C ILE A 149 -12.97 6.60 -8.46
N ASP A 150 -13.52 7.50 -9.28
CA ASP A 150 -13.25 7.53 -10.71
C ASP A 150 -11.81 7.98 -11.00
N LYS A 151 -11.30 8.99 -10.29
CA LYS A 151 -9.87 9.34 -10.33
C LYS A 151 -9.00 8.14 -9.97
N MET A 152 -9.25 7.49 -8.83
CA MET A 152 -8.49 6.32 -8.40
C MET A 152 -8.54 5.19 -9.45
N LYS A 153 -9.72 4.95 -10.05
CA LYS A 153 -9.92 3.94 -11.10
C LYS A 153 -9.12 4.25 -12.35
N VAL A 154 -9.22 5.47 -12.89
CA VAL A 154 -8.51 5.90 -14.10
C VAL A 154 -7.01 5.71 -13.93
N VAL A 155 -6.47 6.09 -12.77
CA VAL A 155 -5.04 5.96 -12.53
C VAL A 155 -4.68 4.47 -12.31
N TRP A 156 -5.54 3.71 -11.62
CA TRP A 156 -5.39 2.26 -11.39
C TRP A 156 -5.35 1.41 -12.66
N GLU A 157 -6.30 1.59 -13.57
CA GLU A 157 -6.41 0.81 -14.80
C GLU A 157 -5.29 1.18 -15.80
N ASN A 158 -5.01 2.48 -15.95
CA ASN A 158 -4.14 2.94 -17.05
C ASN A 158 -2.65 2.80 -16.77
N ARG A 159 -2.21 2.82 -15.50
CA ARG A 159 -0.78 2.97 -15.17
C ARG A 159 -0.16 1.83 -14.38
N ASN A 160 -0.94 0.84 -13.96
CA ASN A 160 -0.38 -0.30 -13.22
C ASN A 160 0.56 -1.16 -14.09
N ASN A 161 0.24 -1.33 -15.38
CA ASN A 161 1.11 -2.10 -16.28
C ASN A 161 2.46 -1.41 -16.48
N SER A 162 2.47 -0.10 -16.72
CA SER A 162 3.71 0.68 -16.81
C SER A 162 4.49 0.67 -15.50
N ARG A 163 3.82 0.80 -14.35
CA ARG A 163 4.48 0.65 -13.04
C ARG A 163 5.16 -0.70 -12.90
N LYS A 164 4.48 -1.80 -13.22
CA LYS A 164 5.07 -3.15 -13.18
C LYS A 164 6.28 -3.24 -14.09
N GLN A 165 6.18 -2.79 -15.34
CA GLN A 165 7.30 -2.80 -16.29
C GLN A 165 8.52 -2.04 -15.74
N HIS A 166 8.36 -0.81 -15.28
CA HIS A 166 9.46 -0.02 -14.71
C HIS A 166 9.98 -0.59 -13.38
N THR A 167 9.12 -1.23 -12.58
CA THR A 167 9.55 -1.96 -11.39
C THR A 167 10.43 -3.16 -11.75
N GLU A 168 10.07 -3.93 -12.79
CA GLU A 168 10.86 -5.08 -13.24
C GLU A 168 12.20 -4.65 -13.84
N VAL A 169 12.25 -3.52 -14.55
CA VAL A 169 13.53 -2.92 -14.99
C VAL A 169 14.47 -2.68 -13.81
N LEU A 170 13.99 -2.04 -12.73
CA LEU A 170 14.85 -1.79 -11.55
C LEU A 170 15.15 -3.06 -10.74
N LYS A 171 14.26 -4.07 -10.78
CA LYS A 171 14.52 -5.37 -10.16
C LYS A 171 15.52 -6.22 -10.96
N GLY A 172 15.62 -6.02 -12.26
CA GLY A 172 16.60 -6.69 -13.12
C GLY A 172 18.04 -6.23 -12.84
N VAL A 173 18.21 -5.06 -12.22
CA VAL A 173 19.51 -4.62 -11.70
C VAL A 173 19.91 -5.54 -10.55
N ASP A 174 21.11 -6.12 -10.66
CA ASP A 174 21.77 -6.90 -9.63
C ASP A 174 21.65 -6.21 -8.26
N GLU A 175 21.26 -6.96 -7.24
CA GLU A 175 20.97 -6.44 -5.90
C GLU A 175 22.18 -5.74 -5.27
N GLU A 176 23.40 -6.21 -5.57
CA GLU A 176 24.62 -5.57 -5.08
C GLU A 176 24.86 -4.18 -5.72
N LYS A 177 24.52 -4.08 -7.02
CA LYS A 177 24.67 -2.87 -7.84
C LYS A 177 23.51 -1.89 -7.64
N ARG A 178 22.33 -2.37 -7.24
CA ARG A 178 21.15 -1.55 -6.99
C ARG A 178 21.43 -0.51 -5.91
N SER A 179 21.06 0.73 -6.19
CA SER A 179 21.15 1.81 -5.22
C SER A 179 20.12 1.62 -4.10
N VAL A 180 20.42 2.10 -2.89
CA VAL A 180 19.47 2.05 -1.78
C VAL A 180 18.19 2.81 -2.12
N ALA A 181 18.31 3.93 -2.84
CA ALA A 181 17.18 4.71 -3.33
C ALA A 181 16.29 3.93 -4.31
N GLN A 182 16.86 3.19 -5.26
CA GLN A 182 16.11 2.31 -6.17
C GLN A 182 15.33 1.25 -5.39
N GLY A 183 15.96 0.57 -4.43
CA GLY A 183 15.30 -0.42 -3.57
C GLY A 183 14.12 0.16 -2.80
N ALA A 184 14.30 1.36 -2.24
CA ALA A 184 13.25 2.07 -1.52
C ALA A 184 12.12 2.55 -2.43
N LEU A 185 12.43 3.01 -3.64
CA LEU A 185 11.44 3.43 -4.63
C LEU A 185 10.57 2.25 -5.10
N ILE A 186 11.18 1.06 -5.30
CA ILE A 186 10.44 -0.18 -5.58
C ILE A 186 9.49 -0.51 -4.41
N LYS A 187 9.99 -0.48 -3.15
CA LYS A 187 9.18 -0.74 -1.95
C LYS A 187 8.03 0.26 -1.83
N ARG A 188 8.31 1.54 -2.04
CA ARG A 188 7.35 2.66 -1.97
C ARG A 188 6.28 2.58 -3.04
N SER A 189 6.65 2.36 -4.30
CA SER A 189 5.69 2.22 -5.39
C SER A 189 4.74 1.04 -5.19
N LYS A 190 5.26 -0.10 -4.72
CA LYS A 190 4.42 -1.27 -4.37
C LYS A 190 3.44 -0.94 -3.25
N ARG A 191 3.91 -0.34 -2.15
CA ARG A 191 3.06 0.03 -1.03
C ARG A 191 1.98 1.04 -1.41
N VAL A 192 2.31 2.09 -2.16
CA VAL A 192 1.32 3.09 -2.62
C VAL A 192 0.26 2.41 -3.49
N TYR A 193 0.66 1.48 -4.37
CA TYR A 193 -0.29 0.68 -5.14
C TYR A 193 -1.21 -0.16 -4.23
N ASP A 194 -0.65 -0.87 -3.25
CA ASP A 194 -1.42 -1.73 -2.34
C ASP A 194 -2.40 -0.90 -1.48
N ASP A 195 -1.93 0.19 -0.88
CA ASP A 195 -2.76 1.16 -0.12
C ASP A 195 -3.90 1.72 -0.99
N MET A 196 -3.61 2.07 -2.25
CA MET A 196 -4.59 2.60 -3.19
C MET A 196 -5.63 1.54 -3.56
N ASN A 197 -5.19 0.35 -3.90
CA ASN A 197 -6.07 -0.76 -4.26
C ASN A 197 -7.02 -1.11 -3.10
N GLN A 198 -6.49 -1.17 -1.88
CA GLN A 198 -7.29 -1.37 -0.67
C GLN A 198 -8.31 -0.25 -0.49
N THR A 199 -7.87 1.02 -0.52
CA THR A 199 -8.74 2.19 -0.32
C THR A 199 -9.85 2.25 -1.38
N TYR A 200 -9.52 1.95 -2.64
CA TYR A 200 -10.48 1.91 -3.75
C TYR A 200 -11.58 0.88 -3.50
N HIS A 201 -11.21 -0.35 -3.15
CA HIS A 201 -12.19 -1.40 -2.88
C HIS A 201 -13.04 -1.11 -1.65
N GLU A 202 -12.45 -0.55 -0.59
CA GLU A 202 -13.19 -0.12 0.60
C GLU A 202 -14.20 0.98 0.24
N LEU A 203 -13.83 1.98 -0.56
CA LEU A 203 -14.75 3.01 -1.04
C LEU A 203 -15.89 2.43 -1.88
N LEU A 204 -15.64 1.44 -2.74
CA LEU A 204 -16.70 0.76 -3.48
C LEU A 204 -17.69 0.03 -2.56
N VAL A 205 -17.19 -0.64 -1.52
CA VAL A 205 -18.03 -1.31 -0.51
C VAL A 205 -18.86 -0.29 0.26
N ILE A 206 -18.23 0.79 0.73
CA ILE A 206 -18.91 1.87 1.46
C ILE A 206 -19.96 2.55 0.57
N LYS A 207 -19.65 2.81 -0.71
CA LYS A 207 -20.61 3.35 -1.68
C LYS A 207 -21.86 2.49 -1.79
N ARG A 208 -21.69 1.16 -1.95
CA ARG A 208 -22.82 0.22 -2.02
C ARG A 208 -23.62 0.20 -0.72
N ARG A 209 -22.96 0.17 0.44
CA ARG A 209 -23.60 0.21 1.76
C ARG A 209 -24.38 1.51 1.97
N SER A 210 -23.81 2.64 1.56
CA SER A 210 -24.44 3.97 1.63
C SER A 210 -25.70 4.04 0.78
N ILE A 211 -25.65 3.54 -0.47
CA ILE A 211 -26.82 3.47 -1.35
C ILE A 211 -27.90 2.57 -0.74
N ALA A 212 -27.52 1.39 -0.24
CA ALA A 212 -28.46 0.47 0.39
C ALA A 212 -29.11 1.09 1.65
N CYS A 213 -28.31 1.67 2.55
CA CYS A 213 -28.80 2.33 3.75
C CYS A 213 -29.73 3.50 3.40
N ALA A 214 -29.31 4.36 2.46
CA ALA A 214 -30.12 5.49 2.01
C ALA A 214 -31.46 5.03 1.41
N LYS A 215 -31.48 3.97 0.60
CA LYS A 215 -32.70 3.42 0.00
C LYS A 215 -33.62 2.84 1.08
N GLU A 216 -33.09 1.99 1.95
CA GLU A 216 -33.85 1.34 2.99
C GLU A 216 -34.43 2.35 3.98
N LEU A 217 -33.59 3.27 4.48
CA LEU A 217 -33.98 4.29 5.43
C LEU A 217 -34.99 5.27 4.83
N SER A 218 -34.77 5.72 3.59
CA SER A 218 -35.72 6.59 2.87
C SER A 218 -37.10 5.93 2.76
N ASN A 219 -37.15 4.65 2.37
CA ASN A 219 -38.41 3.92 2.24
C ASN A 219 -39.08 3.73 3.60
N GLY A 220 -38.31 3.33 4.63
CA GLY A 220 -38.81 3.16 5.99
C GLY A 220 -39.38 4.45 6.57
N VAL A 221 -38.68 5.57 6.40
CA VAL A 221 -39.12 6.89 6.87
C VAL A 221 -40.42 7.32 6.18
N ILE A 222 -40.47 7.22 4.84
CA ILE A 222 -41.67 7.59 4.06
C ILE A 222 -42.88 6.75 4.47
N VAL A 223 -42.72 5.42 4.55
CA VAL A 223 -43.80 4.51 4.96
C VAL A 223 -44.27 4.85 6.37
N THR A 224 -43.35 5.11 7.29
CA THR A 224 -43.68 5.43 8.69
C THR A 224 -44.42 6.76 8.80
N LYS A 225 -43.93 7.81 8.14
CA LYS A 225 -44.61 9.12 8.11
C LYS A 225 -46.02 9.00 7.54
N ASN A 226 -46.22 8.21 6.49
CA ASN A 226 -47.55 7.92 5.96
C ASN A 226 -48.46 7.20 6.96
N LYS A 227 -47.92 6.25 7.74
CA LYS A 227 -48.67 5.59 8.81
C LYS A 227 -49.05 6.55 9.93
N ILE A 228 -48.14 7.44 10.34
CA ILE A 228 -48.40 8.49 11.34
C ILE A 228 -49.53 9.41 10.85
N TYR A 229 -49.43 9.90 9.61
CA TYR A 229 -50.46 10.74 9.01
C TYR A 229 -51.82 10.03 8.95
N THR A 230 -51.84 8.77 8.52
CA THR A 230 -53.07 7.94 8.48
C THR A 230 -53.65 7.75 9.87
N ALA A 231 -52.82 7.47 10.89
CA ALA A 231 -53.27 7.33 12.27
C ALA A 231 -53.91 8.62 12.79
N GLY A 232 -53.30 9.79 12.50
CA GLY A 232 -53.85 11.09 12.83
C GLY A 232 -55.22 11.34 12.20
N LYS A 233 -55.37 11.03 10.90
CA LYS A 233 -56.65 11.14 10.20
C LYS A 233 -57.73 10.23 10.82
N LEU A 234 -57.37 8.99 11.14
CA LEU A 234 -58.29 8.07 11.82
C LEU A 234 -58.71 8.62 13.20
N MET A 235 -57.78 9.17 13.97
CA MET A 235 -58.09 9.77 15.27
C MET A 235 -59.02 10.99 15.14
N GLU A 236 -58.84 11.82 14.12
CA GLU A 236 -59.72 12.96 13.82
C GLU A 236 -61.13 12.52 13.43
N GLU A 237 -61.27 11.48 12.57
CA GLU A 237 -62.57 10.89 12.23
C GLU A 237 -63.32 10.39 13.48
N GLU A 238 -62.57 9.87 14.45
CA GLU A 238 -63.09 9.37 15.73
C GLU A 238 -63.44 10.48 16.72
N LYS A 239 -62.89 11.70 16.55
CA LYS A 239 -63.11 12.85 17.46
C LYS A 239 -64.57 13.26 17.56
N GLY A 240 -65.32 13.26 16.46
CA GLY A 240 -66.74 13.60 16.47
C GLY A 240 -67.63 12.56 17.17
N ARG A 241 -67.09 11.37 17.49
CA ARG A 241 -67.85 10.22 18.01
C ARG A 241 -67.61 9.96 19.49
N ILE A 242 -66.57 10.57 20.08
CA ILE A 242 -66.22 10.40 21.49
C ILE A 242 -66.52 11.73 22.21
N PRO A 243 -67.48 11.77 23.16
CA PRO A 243 -67.78 12.98 23.93
C PRO A 243 -66.52 13.52 24.63
N ASP A 244 -66.19 14.78 24.37
CA ASP A 244 -64.90 15.37 24.77
C ASP A 244 -64.86 15.77 26.26
N GLU A 245 -66.04 16.00 26.86
CA GLU A 245 -66.26 16.70 28.13
C GLU A 245 -65.55 16.12 29.38
N LYS A 246 -65.06 14.87 29.33
CA LYS A 246 -64.48 14.20 30.52
C LYS A 246 -63.10 13.59 30.34
N MET A 247 -62.58 13.49 29.12
CA MET A 247 -61.42 12.61 28.86
C MET A 247 -60.22 13.30 28.20
N GLY A 248 -60.37 14.54 27.70
CA GLY A 248 -59.28 15.25 27.03
C GLY A 248 -58.83 14.59 25.73
N TYR A 249 -59.71 13.83 25.08
CA TYR A 249 -59.42 13.12 23.84
C TYR A 249 -59.20 14.10 22.69
N GLY A 250 -60.11 15.06 22.50
CA GLY A 250 -60.03 16.04 21.43
C GLY A 250 -58.82 16.97 21.54
N VAL A 251 -58.34 17.23 22.77
CA VAL A 251 -57.08 17.94 23.03
C VAL A 251 -55.88 17.10 22.57
N ALA A 252 -55.84 15.81 22.92
CA ALA A 252 -54.77 14.91 22.50
C ALA A 252 -54.72 14.73 20.98
N VAL A 253 -55.88 14.52 20.33
CA VAL A 253 -55.99 14.43 18.86
C VAL A 253 -55.55 15.73 18.20
N LYS A 254 -55.96 16.89 18.71
CA LYS A 254 -55.55 18.19 18.17
C LYS A 254 -54.03 18.36 18.28
N LYS A 255 -53.45 18.04 19.43
CA LYS A 255 -51.99 18.07 19.65
C LYS A 255 -51.26 17.14 18.67
N PHE A 256 -51.76 15.92 18.47
CA PHE A 256 -51.22 14.96 17.50
C PHE A 256 -51.26 15.53 16.07
N ALA A 257 -52.42 16.05 15.64
CA ALA A 257 -52.61 16.62 14.31
C ALA A 257 -51.74 17.85 14.07
N GLU A 258 -51.58 18.73 15.06
CA GLU A 258 -50.69 19.89 15.01
C GLU A 258 -49.23 19.48 14.87
N ALA A 259 -48.77 18.47 15.63
CA ALA A 259 -47.42 17.93 15.50
C ALA A 259 -47.17 17.35 14.10
N VAL A 260 -48.11 16.55 13.59
CA VAL A 260 -48.04 15.98 12.23
C VAL A 260 -48.01 17.08 11.17
N LYS A 261 -48.90 18.08 11.26
CA LYS A 261 -48.97 19.19 10.31
C LYS A 261 -47.69 20.04 10.34
N LYS A 262 -47.16 20.34 11.53
CA LYS A 262 -45.93 21.11 11.73
C LYS A 262 -44.72 20.40 11.11
N SER A 263 -44.58 19.09 11.32
CA SER A 263 -43.42 18.34 10.85
C SER A 263 -43.51 17.87 9.40
N LEU A 264 -44.71 17.58 8.89
CA LEU A 264 -44.91 16.99 7.57
C LEU A 264 -45.50 17.95 6.54
N GLY A 265 -45.91 19.17 6.93
CA GLY A 265 -46.66 20.09 6.09
C GLY A 265 -46.03 20.34 4.71
N GLU A 266 -44.71 20.53 4.66
CA GLU A 266 -43.96 20.73 3.41
C GLU A 266 -43.72 19.43 2.61
N GLU A 267 -43.87 18.26 3.24
CA GLU A 267 -43.66 16.94 2.64
C GLU A 267 -44.97 16.27 2.17
N LEU A 268 -46.12 16.84 2.50
CA LEU A 268 -47.43 16.33 2.09
C LEU A 268 -47.69 16.70 0.62
N VAL A 269 -47.78 15.67 -0.22
CA VAL A 269 -48.11 15.83 -1.63
C VAL A 269 -49.55 15.36 -1.83
N ARG A 270 -50.33 16.20 -2.51
CA ARG A 270 -51.67 15.82 -2.98
C ARG A 270 -51.51 14.87 -4.17
N VAL A 271 -52.09 13.68 -4.06
CA VAL A 271 -52.11 12.66 -5.12
C VAL A 271 -53.57 12.39 -5.48
N THR A 272 -53.87 12.49 -6.78
CA THR A 272 -55.13 12.04 -7.35
C THR A 272 -55.06 10.55 -7.62
N TYR A 273 -56.12 9.81 -7.27
CA TYR A 273 -56.25 8.39 -7.55
C TYR A 273 -57.67 8.09 -8.01
N PHE A 274 -57.80 7.22 -9.01
CA PHE A 274 -59.11 6.79 -9.46
C PHE A 274 -59.71 5.78 -8.46
N ASN A 275 -60.81 6.15 -7.81
CA ASN A 275 -61.50 5.26 -6.88
C ASN A 275 -62.50 4.38 -7.63
N ASN A 276 -62.13 3.11 -7.81
CA ASN A 276 -62.96 2.13 -8.52
C ASN A 276 -64.36 1.94 -7.93
N LYS A 277 -64.56 2.17 -6.61
CA LYS A 277 -65.88 1.99 -5.97
C LYS A 277 -66.83 3.12 -6.33
N THR A 278 -66.34 4.35 -6.35
CA THR A 278 -67.14 5.55 -6.64
C THR A 278 -67.11 5.92 -8.12
N LYS A 279 -66.25 5.27 -8.92
CA LYS A 279 -65.96 5.63 -10.33
C LYS A 279 -65.62 7.12 -10.49
N ALA A 280 -64.91 7.68 -9.52
CA ALA A 280 -64.54 9.09 -9.50
C ALA A 280 -63.10 9.24 -9.02
N ASP A 281 -62.45 10.32 -9.45
CA ASP A 281 -61.15 10.70 -8.93
C ASP A 281 -61.28 11.10 -7.46
N GLY A 282 -60.52 10.42 -6.61
CA GLY A 282 -60.30 10.77 -5.22
C GLY A 282 -59.00 11.54 -5.06
N GLU A 283 -58.95 12.42 -4.06
CA GLU A 283 -57.71 13.04 -3.61
C GLU A 283 -57.26 12.40 -2.30
N MET A 284 -55.97 12.10 -2.18
CA MET A 284 -55.34 11.76 -0.92
C MET A 284 -54.02 12.50 -0.75
N PHE A 285 -53.72 12.91 0.48
CA PHE A 285 -52.39 13.39 0.81
C PHE A 285 -51.54 12.20 1.21
N VAL A 286 -50.36 12.11 0.60
CA VAL A 286 -49.32 11.17 1.00
C VAL A 286 -48.07 11.96 1.36
N VAL A 287 -47.36 11.47 2.36
CA VAL A 287 -46.02 11.94 2.67
C VAL A 287 -45.11 11.31 1.64
N GLY A 288 -44.45 12.14 0.85
CA GLY A 288 -43.49 11.67 -0.11
C GLY A 288 -42.78 12.81 -0.79
N ARG A 289 -41.46 12.68 -0.97
CA ARG A 289 -40.85 13.20 -2.19
C ARG A 289 -41.43 12.36 -3.30
N THR A 290 -42.11 12.95 -4.28
CA THR A 290 -42.65 12.25 -5.46
C THR A 290 -41.62 11.24 -5.95
N SER A 291 -41.80 9.97 -5.58
CA SER A 291 -40.87 8.87 -5.89
C SER A 291 -40.84 8.57 -7.39
N ALA A 292 -41.79 9.13 -8.15
CA ALA A 292 -41.70 9.28 -9.60
C ALA A 292 -40.44 10.05 -10.05
N SER A 293 -39.90 10.97 -9.24
CA SER A 293 -38.68 11.72 -9.55
C SER A 293 -37.38 11.04 -9.12
N ALA A 294 -37.43 10.08 -8.18
CA ALA A 294 -36.26 9.31 -7.78
C ALA A 294 -35.77 8.37 -8.90
N PHE A 295 -36.64 8.06 -9.86
CA PHE A 295 -36.28 7.35 -11.11
C PHE A 295 -36.11 8.28 -12.32
N ALA A 296 -36.54 9.55 -12.27
CA ALA A 296 -36.62 10.43 -13.45
C ALA A 296 -35.81 11.74 -13.38
N GLY A 297 -35.01 11.98 -12.33
CA GLY A 297 -33.97 13.02 -12.33
C GLY A 297 -34.42 14.49 -12.45
N ALA A 298 -35.72 14.81 -12.49
CA ALA A 298 -36.20 16.12 -12.96
C ALA A 298 -36.84 17.05 -11.91
N VAL A 299 -37.09 16.60 -10.66
CA VAL A 299 -37.65 17.52 -9.65
C VAL A 299 -36.52 18.24 -8.95
N LYS A 300 -36.48 19.58 -9.09
CA LYS A 300 -35.58 20.46 -8.35
C LYS A 300 -35.72 20.14 -6.87
N HIS A 301 -34.66 19.60 -6.28
CA HIS A 301 -34.58 19.42 -4.85
C HIS A 301 -34.81 20.78 -4.19
N HIS A 302 -35.89 20.92 -3.42
CA HIS A 302 -36.04 22.08 -2.56
C HIS A 302 -34.96 21.96 -1.49
N GLU A 303 -33.81 22.61 -1.71
CA GLU A 303 -32.74 22.67 -0.71
C GLU A 303 -33.29 23.42 0.49
N THR A 304 -33.58 22.67 1.56
CA THR A 304 -33.91 23.31 2.84
C THR A 304 -32.64 23.95 3.41
N LYS A 305 -32.77 25.07 4.14
CA LYS A 305 -31.63 25.71 4.82
C LYS A 305 -30.83 24.71 5.68
N ARG A 306 -31.52 23.73 6.28
CA ARG A 306 -30.91 22.65 7.07
C ARG A 306 -30.04 21.72 6.21
N THR A 307 -30.48 21.39 5.00
CA THR A 307 -29.69 20.56 4.06
C THR A 307 -28.41 21.26 3.62
N ALA A 308 -28.48 22.57 3.32
CA ALA A 308 -27.30 23.35 2.94
C ALA A 308 -26.26 23.42 4.07
N ALA A 309 -26.70 23.69 5.32
CA ALA A 309 -25.81 23.71 6.48
C ALA A 309 -25.11 22.37 6.73
N ASN A 310 -25.84 21.26 6.59
CA ASN A 310 -25.27 19.92 6.76
C ASN A 310 -24.28 19.57 5.63
N LYS A 311 -24.55 20.01 4.41
CA LYS A 311 -23.64 19.85 3.26
C LYS A 311 -22.30 20.53 3.54
N THR A 312 -22.31 21.80 3.95
CA THR A 312 -21.09 22.55 4.31
C THR A 312 -20.35 21.91 5.48
N LYS A 313 -21.08 21.44 6.50
CA LYS A 313 -20.48 20.70 7.62
C LYS A 313 -19.76 19.45 7.14
N LEU A 314 -20.39 18.68 6.26
CA LEU A 314 -19.83 17.44 5.74
C LEU A 314 -18.61 17.68 4.83
N GLU A 315 -18.63 18.75 4.02
CA GLU A 315 -17.46 19.19 3.24
C GLU A 315 -16.29 19.57 4.16
N ALA A 316 -16.55 20.28 5.25
CA ALA A 316 -15.54 20.62 6.24
C ALA A 316 -14.98 19.38 6.95
N GLU A 317 -15.81 18.41 7.30
CA GLU A 317 -15.39 17.13 7.88
C GLU A 317 -14.50 16.33 6.88
N VAL A 318 -14.88 16.29 5.60
CA VAL A 318 -14.08 15.65 4.54
C VAL A 318 -12.75 16.38 4.35
N ALA A 319 -12.74 17.71 4.34
CA ALA A 319 -11.52 18.50 4.23
C ALA A 319 -10.59 18.25 5.41
N ALA A 320 -11.10 18.23 6.65
CA ALA A 320 -10.31 17.92 7.83
C ALA A 320 -9.73 16.50 7.80
N ALA A 321 -10.53 15.50 7.38
CA ALA A 321 -10.06 14.13 7.23
C ALA A 321 -8.98 13.99 6.14
N ARG A 322 -9.07 14.77 5.05
CA ARG A 322 -8.04 14.84 4.01
C ARG A 322 -6.74 15.45 4.52
N GLU A 323 -6.79 16.56 5.24
CA GLU A 323 -5.57 17.16 5.81
C GLU A 323 -4.89 16.20 6.79
N LYS A 324 -5.65 15.56 7.68
CA LYS A 324 -5.13 14.50 8.56
C LYS A 324 -4.52 13.33 7.76
N ALA A 325 -5.13 12.92 6.64
CA ALA A 325 -4.58 11.87 5.79
C ALA A 325 -3.29 12.33 5.07
N ARG A 326 -3.20 13.62 4.70
CA ARG A 326 -2.01 14.25 4.12
C ARG A 326 -0.87 14.32 5.15
N GLU A 327 -1.12 14.77 6.36
CA GLU A 327 -0.14 14.80 7.46
C GLU A 327 0.43 13.40 7.75
N ASN A 328 -0.44 12.39 7.87
CA ASN A 328 -0.01 11.01 8.07
C ASN A 328 0.84 10.50 6.90
N MET A 329 0.55 10.92 5.67
CA MET A 329 1.33 10.56 4.51
C MET A 329 2.69 11.26 4.48
N VAL A 330 2.77 12.54 4.87
CA VAL A 330 4.03 13.27 5.00
C VAL A 330 4.91 12.61 6.06
N ARG A 331 4.36 12.33 7.26
CA ARG A 331 5.10 11.61 8.30
C ARG A 331 5.65 10.27 7.81
N LYS A 332 4.83 9.50 7.09
CA LYS A 332 5.25 8.21 6.51
C LYS A 332 6.35 8.36 5.46
N LYS A 333 6.35 9.44 4.67
CA LYS A 333 7.44 9.76 3.73
C LYS A 333 8.74 10.10 4.46
N GLU A 334 8.66 10.89 5.53
CA GLU A 334 9.82 11.28 6.34
C GLU A 334 10.45 10.05 7.03
N GLU A 335 9.62 9.18 7.59
CA GLU A 335 10.03 7.88 8.17
C GLU A 335 10.75 7.02 7.12
N GLU A 336 10.23 6.94 5.90
CA GLU A 336 10.85 6.20 4.79
C GLU A 336 12.16 6.84 4.33
N GLU A 337 12.22 8.17 4.23
CA GLU A 337 13.44 8.88 3.86
C GLU A 337 14.53 8.69 4.93
N GLN A 338 14.14 8.67 6.22
CA GLN A 338 15.04 8.35 7.31
C GLN A 338 15.51 6.89 7.26
N GLU A 339 14.64 5.93 6.96
CA GLU A 339 15.01 4.53 6.73
C GLU A 339 16.04 4.42 5.59
N VAL A 340 15.80 5.11 4.46
CA VAL A 340 16.72 5.14 3.31
C VAL A 340 18.07 5.75 3.66
N ARG A 341 18.08 6.86 4.41
CA ARG A 341 19.33 7.47 4.89
C ARG A 341 20.12 6.51 5.79
N SER A 342 19.45 5.86 6.74
CA SER A 342 20.10 4.90 7.64
C SER A 342 20.71 3.70 6.91
N LEU A 343 19.98 3.13 5.93
CA LEU A 343 20.46 2.03 5.10
C LEU A 343 21.62 2.47 4.18
N HIS A 344 21.59 3.71 3.71
CA HIS A 344 22.68 4.27 2.91
C HIS A 344 23.96 4.41 3.74
N GLU A 345 23.85 4.98 4.95
CA GLU A 345 24.96 5.09 5.89
C GLU A 345 25.51 3.71 6.29
N GLU A 346 24.64 2.74 6.53
CA GLU A 346 25.05 1.36 6.86
C GLU A 346 25.80 0.71 5.70
N LYS A 347 25.29 0.80 4.46
CA LYS A 347 25.97 0.26 3.26
C LYS A 347 27.30 0.97 2.99
N GLN A 348 27.42 2.26 3.32
CA GLN A 348 28.69 2.98 3.25
C GLN A 348 29.70 2.46 4.28
N ARG A 349 29.29 2.32 5.55
CA ARG A 349 30.14 1.75 6.62
C ARG A 349 30.59 0.33 6.29
N GLU A 350 29.72 -0.49 5.72
CA GLU A 350 30.07 -1.85 5.30
C GLU A 350 31.13 -1.85 4.17
N ARG A 351 30.99 -0.95 3.19
CA ARG A 351 31.99 -0.79 2.12
C ARG A 351 33.33 -0.30 2.65
N GLU A 352 33.34 0.63 3.61
CA GLU A 352 34.56 1.09 4.28
C GLU A 352 35.22 -0.04 5.08
N ARG A 353 34.43 -0.86 5.80
CA ARG A 353 34.94 -2.05 6.49
C ARG A 353 35.57 -3.05 5.53
N LYS A 354 34.89 -3.36 4.42
CA LYS A 354 35.42 -4.27 3.38
C LYS A 354 36.73 -3.75 2.78
N LYS A 355 36.83 -2.45 2.50
CA LYS A 355 38.08 -1.82 2.02
C LYS A 355 39.19 -1.89 3.06
N ALA A 356 38.89 -1.61 4.32
CA ALA A 356 39.87 -1.70 5.41
C ALA A 356 40.37 -3.13 5.62
N GLU A 357 39.48 -4.14 5.57
CA GLU A 357 39.84 -5.55 5.65
C GLU A 357 40.68 -6.01 4.44
N GLU A 358 40.35 -5.55 3.23
CA GLU A 358 41.13 -5.85 2.03
C GLU A 358 42.51 -5.19 2.08
N GLU A 359 42.60 -3.94 2.53
CA GLU A 359 43.87 -3.25 2.75
C GLU A 359 44.71 -3.95 3.82
N GLU A 360 44.10 -4.36 4.93
CA GLU A 360 44.78 -5.13 5.98
C GLU A 360 45.30 -6.48 5.44
N LYS A 361 44.50 -7.19 4.62
CA LYS A 361 44.95 -8.42 3.95
C LYS A 361 46.13 -8.16 3.01
N ARG A 362 46.10 -7.09 2.23
CA ARG A 362 47.21 -6.70 1.33
C ARG A 362 48.46 -6.33 2.12
N ARG A 363 48.32 -5.63 3.27
CA ARG A 363 49.44 -5.32 4.17
C ARG A 363 50.04 -6.59 4.77
N LYS A 364 49.22 -7.50 5.30
CA LYS A 364 49.69 -8.81 5.81
C LYS A 364 50.35 -9.66 4.73
N GLU A 365 49.84 -9.65 3.50
CA GLU A 365 50.46 -10.36 2.38
C GLU A 365 51.82 -9.76 2.01
N GLN A 366 51.92 -8.43 1.97
CA GLN A 366 53.18 -7.74 1.71
C GLN A 366 54.19 -8.02 2.82
N GLU A 367 53.78 -7.93 4.10
CA GLU A 367 54.63 -8.28 5.24
C GLU A 367 55.13 -9.73 5.18
N ARG A 368 54.29 -10.68 4.71
CA ARG A 368 54.70 -12.07 4.49
C ARG A 368 55.74 -12.19 3.37
N LYS A 369 55.57 -11.47 2.25
CA LYS A 369 56.55 -11.43 1.15
C LYS A 369 57.88 -10.85 1.61
N ASP A 370 57.83 -9.72 2.33
CA ASP A 370 59.03 -9.06 2.86
C ASP A 370 59.74 -9.94 3.91
N ALA A 371 59.00 -10.64 4.76
CA ALA A 371 59.56 -11.58 5.73
C ALA A 371 60.20 -12.81 5.06
N GLU A 372 59.59 -13.32 3.99
CA GLU A 372 60.13 -14.42 3.18
C GLU A 372 61.41 -13.98 2.45
N GLU A 373 61.43 -12.77 1.88
CA GLU A 373 62.62 -12.21 1.23
C GLU A 373 63.76 -12.01 2.23
N ARG A 374 63.48 -11.48 3.42
CA ARG A 374 64.46 -11.37 4.52
C ARG A 374 65.02 -12.74 4.94
N ARG A 375 64.18 -13.79 4.97
CA ARG A 375 64.65 -15.16 5.23
C ARG A 375 65.59 -15.66 4.13
N LYS A 376 65.24 -15.47 2.85
CA LYS A 376 66.10 -15.82 1.71
C LYS A 376 67.41 -15.05 1.72
N GLU A 377 67.40 -13.77 2.10
CA GLU A 377 68.62 -12.97 2.22
C GLU A 377 69.50 -13.45 3.39
N GLN A 378 68.92 -13.78 4.54
CA GLN A 378 69.66 -14.37 5.66
C GLN A 378 70.27 -15.73 5.29
N GLU A 379 69.55 -16.58 4.56
CA GLU A 379 70.07 -17.86 4.04
C GLU A 379 71.22 -17.63 3.04
N ARG A 380 71.10 -16.65 2.13
CA ARG A 380 72.19 -16.27 1.23
C ARG A 380 73.42 -15.79 1.99
N LYS A 381 73.25 -14.95 3.01
CA LYS A 381 74.36 -14.47 3.86
C LYS A 381 75.03 -15.63 4.60
N LYS A 382 74.25 -16.56 5.17
CA LYS A 382 74.79 -17.76 5.82
C LYS A 382 75.54 -18.65 4.83
N ALA A 383 74.99 -18.89 3.65
CA ALA A 383 75.66 -19.66 2.61
C ALA A 383 76.94 -18.99 2.11
N GLU A 384 76.95 -17.66 1.96
CA GLU A 384 78.15 -16.92 1.55
C GLU A 384 79.23 -16.93 2.65
N GLU A 385 78.82 -16.82 3.92
CA GLU A 385 79.73 -16.96 5.07
C GLU A 385 80.29 -18.38 5.17
N GLU A 386 79.48 -19.40 4.94
CA GLU A 386 79.89 -20.80 4.90
C GLU A 386 80.86 -21.07 3.74
N VAL A 387 80.61 -20.49 2.55
CA VAL A 387 81.56 -20.53 1.42
C VAL A 387 82.87 -19.80 1.75
N LYS A 388 82.83 -18.67 2.46
CA LYS A 388 84.05 -17.97 2.92
C LYS A 388 84.83 -18.82 3.92
N ARG A 389 84.16 -19.44 4.90
CA ARG A 389 84.77 -20.37 5.86
C ARG A 389 85.35 -21.60 5.15
N ALA A 390 84.63 -22.16 4.16
CA ALA A 390 85.12 -23.28 3.36
C ALA A 390 86.32 -22.89 2.49
N LYS A 391 86.34 -21.69 1.89
CA LYS A 391 87.49 -21.17 1.13
C LYS A 391 88.68 -20.89 2.04
N GLU A 392 88.47 -20.37 3.24
CA GLU A 392 89.53 -20.13 4.21
C GLU A 392 90.09 -21.45 4.76
N ALA A 393 89.23 -22.42 5.07
CA ALA A 393 89.62 -23.77 5.43
C ALA A 393 90.37 -24.46 4.28
N ALA A 394 89.93 -24.28 3.02
CA ALA A 394 90.66 -24.77 1.85
C ALA A 394 91.99 -24.04 1.63
N ARG A 395 92.10 -22.75 1.98
CA ARG A 395 93.37 -22.01 1.93
C ARG A 395 94.33 -22.50 3.00
N LYS A 396 93.84 -22.72 4.22
CA LYS A 396 94.61 -23.33 5.32
C LYS A 396 95.02 -24.77 4.98
N ALA A 397 94.12 -25.57 4.42
CA ALA A 397 94.43 -26.92 3.94
C ALA A 397 95.41 -26.92 2.77
N LYS A 398 95.37 -25.93 1.85
CA LYS A 398 96.37 -25.78 0.79
C LYS A 398 97.72 -25.28 1.31
N GLU A 399 97.73 -24.45 2.34
CA GLU A 399 98.95 -23.99 3.01
C GLU A 399 99.58 -25.13 3.83
N GLU A 400 98.76 -25.96 4.46
CA GLU A 400 99.16 -27.17 5.17
C GLU A 400 99.57 -28.29 4.20
N GLN A 401 98.89 -28.43 3.06
CA GLN A 401 99.33 -29.29 1.95
C GLN A 401 100.61 -28.78 1.30
N ALA A 402 100.85 -27.46 1.22
CA ALA A 402 102.12 -26.90 0.73
C ALA A 402 103.25 -27.12 1.74
N LYS A 403 102.97 -27.06 3.05
CA LYS A 403 103.91 -27.47 4.11
C LYS A 403 104.17 -28.97 4.08
N GLN A 404 103.14 -29.80 3.86
CA GLN A 404 103.28 -31.24 3.70
C GLN A 404 103.88 -31.63 2.34
N GLU A 405 103.76 -30.84 1.26
CA GLU A 405 104.46 -31.03 -0.02
C GLU A 405 105.92 -30.57 0.05
N LEU A 406 106.26 -29.59 0.88
CA LEU A 406 107.65 -29.29 1.23
C LEU A 406 108.27 -30.40 2.08
N GLU A 407 107.49 -31.01 2.99
CA GLU A 407 107.92 -32.16 3.78
C GLU A 407 107.93 -33.47 2.97
N LYS A 408 107.05 -33.62 1.98
CA LYS A 408 107.03 -34.72 1.01
C LYS A 408 108.08 -34.55 -0.08
N LYS A 409 108.47 -33.34 -0.50
CA LYS A 409 109.67 -33.14 -1.33
C LYS A 409 110.98 -33.47 -0.60
N ALA A 410 110.97 -33.51 0.74
CA ALA A 410 112.07 -34.05 1.54
C ALA A 410 111.95 -35.57 1.84
N LYS A 411 110.79 -36.19 1.60
CA LYS A 411 110.53 -37.63 1.85
C LYS A 411 110.24 -38.45 0.58
N GLU A 412 110.10 -37.81 -0.58
CA GLU A 412 109.87 -38.41 -1.91
C GLU A 412 111.14 -38.44 -2.78
N GLU A 413 112.32 -38.33 -2.16
CA GLU A 413 113.57 -38.86 -2.74
C GLU A 413 113.77 -40.36 -2.40
N MET A 414 112.89 -40.95 -1.57
CA MET A 414 113.15 -42.29 -1.01
C MET A 414 112.18 -43.43 -1.34
N GLU A 415 111.11 -43.30 -2.12
CA GLU A 415 110.39 -44.53 -2.51
C GLU A 415 109.48 -44.42 -3.75
N LYS A 416 110.03 -44.86 -4.89
CA LYS A 416 109.24 -45.34 -6.03
C LYS A 416 108.82 -46.80 -5.77
N LYS A 417 107.52 -47.12 -5.89
CA LYS A 417 106.95 -48.25 -6.69
C LYS A 417 105.65 -48.84 -6.09
N LYS A 418 104.68 -49.06 -6.99
CA LYS A 418 103.49 -49.99 -7.00
C LYS A 418 102.14 -49.26 -6.84
N LYS A 419 101.01 -49.63 -7.47
CA LYS A 419 100.61 -50.38 -8.69
C LYS A 419 99.06 -50.18 -8.81
N LYS A 420 98.52 -50.05 -10.06
CA LYS A 420 97.22 -50.56 -10.61
C LYS A 420 95.86 -50.02 -10.04
N LYS A 421 95.00 -49.41 -10.89
CA LYS A 421 93.71 -49.88 -11.51
C LYS A 421 92.49 -49.85 -10.55
N ASP A 422 91.22 -49.55 -10.87
CA ASP A 422 90.37 -49.46 -12.09
C ASP A 422 89.06 -48.66 -11.78
N GLY A 423 88.38 -48.13 -12.82
CA GLY A 423 86.91 -47.91 -12.92
C GLY A 423 86.24 -46.76 -12.12
N SER A 424 85.15 -46.10 -12.53
CA SER A 424 84.27 -46.14 -13.71
C SER A 424 83.23 -44.99 -13.63
N SER A 425 82.79 -44.47 -14.79
CA SER A 425 81.40 -44.11 -15.16
C SER A 425 80.64 -42.95 -14.47
N SER A 426 80.63 -41.79 -15.14
CA SER A 426 79.53 -41.01 -15.77
C SER A 426 78.05 -41.02 -15.19
N PRO A 427 77.04 -40.37 -15.83
CA PRO A 427 76.35 -39.18 -15.28
C PRO A 427 74.80 -39.29 -15.31
N ALA A 428 74.05 -38.30 -14.80
CA ALA A 428 72.64 -38.00 -15.17
C ALA A 428 72.24 -36.67 -14.48
N LEU A 429 71.69 -35.61 -15.07
CA LEU A 429 70.82 -35.41 -16.23
C LEU A 429 69.50 -36.21 -16.21
N MET A 430 68.50 -35.61 -15.53
CA MET A 430 67.06 -35.66 -15.84
C MET A 430 66.54 -34.26 -15.49
N HIS A 431 66.47 -33.30 -16.42
CA HIS A 431 65.26 -33.01 -17.20
C HIS A 431 63.94 -33.43 -16.53
N SER A 432 63.16 -32.44 -16.09
CA SER A 432 61.69 -32.48 -16.16
C SER A 432 61.16 -31.07 -16.46
N PRO A 433 60.87 -30.75 -17.73
CA PRO A 433 60.08 -29.59 -18.12
C PRO A 433 58.65 -30.06 -18.40
N LEU A 434 57.83 -30.25 -17.36
CA LEU A 434 56.48 -30.81 -17.55
C LEU A 434 55.42 -30.20 -16.61
N LEU A 435 55.49 -28.88 -16.39
CA LEU A 435 54.38 -28.10 -15.83
C LEU A 435 54.10 -26.80 -16.61
N LEU A 436 54.42 -26.77 -17.90
CA LEU A 436 54.03 -25.68 -18.82
C LEU A 436 52.90 -26.08 -19.79
N LEU A 437 52.38 -27.30 -19.70
CA LEU A 437 51.26 -27.78 -20.53
C LEU A 437 49.89 -27.66 -19.85
N LEU A 438 49.84 -27.35 -18.54
CA LEU A 438 48.59 -27.16 -17.80
C LEU A 438 48.13 -25.69 -17.75
N VAL A 439 49.02 -24.74 -18.05
CA VAL A 439 48.67 -23.31 -18.12
C VAL A 439 48.18 -22.89 -19.51
N LEU A 440 48.54 -23.63 -20.58
CA LEU A 440 48.11 -23.28 -21.95
C LEU A 440 46.73 -23.83 -22.34
N MET A 441 46.21 -24.87 -21.65
CA MET A 441 44.89 -25.43 -21.93
C MET A 441 43.74 -24.71 -21.20
N CYS A 442 44.02 -23.86 -20.21
CA CYS A 442 42.99 -23.09 -19.50
C CYS A 442 42.65 -21.73 -20.13
N VAL A 443 43.42 -21.26 -21.13
CA VAL A 443 43.19 -19.94 -21.76
C VAL A 443 42.49 -20.06 -23.13
N LEU A 444 42.28 -21.27 -23.63
CA LEU A 444 41.58 -21.51 -24.92
C LEU A 444 40.23 -22.24 -24.80
N GLY A 445 39.73 -22.48 -23.58
CA GLY A 445 38.54 -23.29 -23.32
C GLY A 445 37.25 -22.56 -22.92
N CYS A 446 37.18 -21.21 -22.96
CA CYS A 446 36.01 -20.48 -22.45
C CYS A 446 35.41 -19.46 -23.42
N THR A 447 35.56 -19.63 -24.74
CA THR A 447 34.84 -18.81 -25.75
C THR A 447 33.88 -19.62 -26.63
N LEU A 448 33.44 -20.79 -26.16
CA LEU A 448 32.41 -21.60 -26.81
C LEU A 448 31.61 -22.31 -25.71
N VAL A 449 30.57 -21.65 -25.21
CA VAL A 449 29.21 -22.19 -24.96
C VAL A 449 28.40 -21.06 -24.29
N CYS A 450 27.41 -20.57 -25.07
CA CYS A 450 26.21 -19.83 -24.71
C CYS A 450 26.34 -18.39 -24.18
#